data_AF-A0A535TU06-F1
#
_entry.id   AF-A0A535TU06-F1
#
_cell.length_a   1.000
_cell.length_b   1.000
_cell.length_c   1.000
_cell.angle_alpha   90.00
_cell.angle_beta   90.00
_cell.angle_gamma   90.00
#
_symmetry.space_group_name_H-M   'P 1'
#
loop_
_entity.id
_entity.type
_entity.pdbx_description
1 polymer ?
#
loop_
_entity_poly.entity_id
_entity_poly.type
_entity_poly.pdbx_seq_one_letter_code
_entity_poly.pdbx_strand_id
1 'polypeptide(L)'
;MKRHRRKSGQAVIEYAFLLVLLSTVAIAVIIMAGSQLTSLYSDVTYEFTHLTDSSTLAPDGVTVVAPGASPAASCPAGQTLQLMGHKWKCK
;
A
#
# COMPACT_ATOMS: atom_id res chain seq x y z
N MET A 1 12.49 -6.76 -60.41
CA MET A 1 13.10 -7.34 -59.20
C MET A 1 12.27 -6.94 -57.98
N LYS A 2 11.50 -7.88 -57.40
CA LYS A 2 10.56 -7.59 -56.30
C LYS A 2 11.30 -7.49 -54.96
N ARG A 3 11.29 -6.32 -54.33
CA ARG A 3 11.89 -6.05 -53.02
C ARG A 3 11.10 -6.72 -51.88
N HIS A 4 11.37 -7.99 -51.60
CA HIS A 4 10.91 -8.68 -50.38
C HIS A 4 11.92 -8.48 -49.24
N ARG A 5 12.02 -7.25 -48.69
CA ARG A 5 12.93 -6.95 -47.57
C ARG A 5 12.29 -6.16 -46.43
N ARG A 6 10.97 -6.26 -46.22
CA ARG A 6 10.25 -5.50 -45.18
C ARG A 6 9.51 -6.32 -44.12
N LYS A 7 9.40 -7.65 -44.26
CA LYS A 7 8.59 -8.46 -43.34
C LYS A 7 9.27 -8.81 -42.02
N SER A 8 10.60 -8.94 -41.97
CA SER A 8 11.29 -9.33 -40.72
C SER A 8 11.40 -8.18 -39.71
N GLY A 9 11.68 -6.94 -40.15
CA GLY A 9 11.81 -5.78 -39.25
C GLY A 9 10.49 -5.33 -38.63
N GLN A 10 9.37 -5.51 -39.32
CA GLN A 10 8.04 -5.16 -38.81
C GLN A 10 7.65 -6.07 -37.62
N ALA A 11 7.93 -7.37 -37.71
CA ALA A 11 7.67 -8.30 -36.62
C ALA A 11 8.53 -7.97 -35.37
N VAL A 12 9.79 -7.60 -35.55
CA VAL A 12 10.68 -7.25 -34.43
C VAL A 12 10.20 -6.00 -33.69
N ILE A 13 9.73 -4.99 -34.41
CA ILE A 13 9.18 -3.77 -33.81
C ILE A 13 7.90 -4.08 -33.00
N GLU A 14 7.05 -4.96 -33.53
CA GLU A 14 5.82 -5.37 -32.84
C GLU A 14 6.11 -6.10 -31.52
N TYR A 15 7.05 -7.05 -31.53
CA TYR A 15 7.49 -7.72 -30.31
C TYR A 15 8.17 -6.75 -29.33
N ALA A 16 8.92 -5.76 -29.81
CA ALA A 16 9.51 -4.74 -28.96
C ALA A 16 8.44 -3.87 -28.27
N PHE A 17 7.39 -3.46 -29.00
CA PHE A 17 6.26 -2.72 -28.42
C PHE A 17 5.49 -3.56 -27.40
N LEU A 18 5.28 -4.85 -27.67
CA LEU A 18 4.65 -5.77 -26.71
C LEU A 18 5.48 -5.91 -25.42
N LEU A 19 6.81 -6.02 -25.54
CA LEU A 19 7.70 -6.09 -24.38
C LEU A 19 7.71 -4.80 -23.56
N VAL A 20 7.68 -3.64 -24.22
CA VAL A 20 7.56 -2.35 -23.54
C VAL A 20 6.22 -2.25 -22.80
N LEU A 21 5.12 -2.65 -23.44
CA LEU A 21 3.78 -2.63 -22.82
C LEU A 21 3.69 -3.60 -21.64
N LEU A 22 4.28 -4.79 -21.74
CA LEU A 22 4.35 -5.74 -20.63
C LEU A 22 5.18 -5.18 -19.47
N SER A 23 6.32 -4.56 -19.77
CA SER A 23 7.21 -3.97 -18.77
C SER A 23 6.55 -2.82 -18.02
N THR A 24 5.84 -1.92 -18.71
CA THR A 24 5.14 -0.81 -18.05
C THR A 24 4.04 -1.30 -17.12
N VAL A 25 3.28 -2.32 -17.52
CA VAL A 25 2.27 -2.95 -16.66
C VAL A 25 2.92 -3.60 -15.44
N ALA A 26 4.01 -4.35 -15.61
CA ALA A 26 4.73 -4.97 -14.50
C ALA A 26 5.25 -3.94 -13.50
N ILE A 27 5.84 -2.83 -13.97
CA ILE A 27 6.32 -1.74 -13.12
C ILE A 27 5.15 -1.10 -12.35
N ALA A 28 4.02 -0.84 -13.01
CA ALA A 28 2.85 -0.26 -12.36
C ALA A 28 2.31 -1.14 -11.23
N VAL A 29 2.27 -2.46 -11.45
CA VAL A 29 1.86 -3.44 -10.42
C VAL A 29 2.84 -3.44 -9.24
N ILE A 30 4.15 -3.42 -9.48
CA ILE A 30 5.16 -3.38 -8.41
C ILE A 30 5.00 -2.13 -7.55
N ILE A 31 4.78 -0.95 -8.16
CA ILE A 31 4.57 0.29 -7.43
C ILE A 31 3.30 0.22 -6.56
N MET A 32 2.20 -0.27 -7.13
CA MET A 32 0.94 -0.44 -6.38
C MET A 32 1.06 -1.47 -5.25
N ALA A 33 1.82 -2.54 -5.46
CA ALA A 33 2.09 -3.52 -4.41
C ALA A 33 2.98 -2.94 -3.30
N GLY A 34 3.98 -2.12 -3.66
CA GLY A 34 4.87 -1.47 -2.70
C GLY A 34 4.15 -0.54 -1.73
N SER A 35 3.19 0.25 -2.21
CA SER A 35 2.40 1.14 -1.34
C SER A 35 1.49 0.37 -0.38
N GLN A 36 0.89 -0.73 -0.85
CA GLN A 36 0.09 -1.62 -0.02
C GLN A 36 0.93 -2.33 1.04
N LEU A 37 2.09 -2.87 0.67
CA LEU A 37 3.02 -3.52 1.61
C LEU A 37 3.54 -2.56 2.68
N THR A 38 3.89 -1.33 2.30
CA THR A 38 4.38 -0.32 3.26
C THR A 38 3.30 0.03 4.29
N SER A 39 2.06 0.22 3.81
CA SER A 39 0.92 0.52 4.69
C SER A 39 0.65 -0.65 5.65
N LEU A 40 0.62 -1.88 5.14
CA LEU A 40 0.42 -3.09 5.95
C LEU A 40 1.55 -3.28 6.97
N TYR A 41 2.81 -3.08 6.57
CA TYR A 41 3.95 -3.17 7.48
C TYR A 41 3.84 -2.15 8.62
N SER A 42 3.46 -0.91 8.31
CA SER A 42 3.29 0.12 9.35
C SER A 42 2.16 -0.22 10.32
N ASP A 43 1.05 -0.78 9.83
CA ASP A 43 -0.07 -1.18 10.68
C ASP A 43 0.31 -2.38 11.58
N VAL A 44 0.98 -3.41 11.04
CA VAL A 44 1.43 -4.57 11.84
C VAL A 44 2.49 -4.17 12.86
N THR A 45 3.44 -3.33 12.48
CA THR A 45 4.50 -2.86 13.38
C THR A 45 3.88 -2.09 14.54
N TYR A 46 2.95 -1.17 14.25
CA TYR A 46 2.23 -0.41 15.26
C TYR A 46 1.52 -1.33 16.27
N GLU A 47 0.75 -2.31 15.79
CA GLU A 47 0.02 -3.25 16.65
C GLU A 47 0.98 -4.11 17.50
N PHE A 48 2.06 -4.60 16.90
CA PHE A 48 3.06 -5.37 17.64
C PHE A 48 3.70 -4.51 18.73
N THR A 49 4.15 -3.30 18.41
CA THR A 49 4.70 -2.37 19.41
C THR A 49 3.68 -2.00 20.48
N HIS A 50 2.41 -1.84 20.12
CA HIS A 50 1.33 -1.53 21.04
C HIS A 50 1.04 -2.67 22.03
N LEU A 51 1.23 -3.92 21.62
CA LEU A 51 1.12 -5.09 22.48
C LEU A 51 2.35 -5.26 23.39
N THR A 52 3.54 -4.93 22.91
CA THR A 52 4.79 -5.16 23.66
C THR A 52 5.21 -3.99 24.54
N ASP A 53 4.74 -2.77 24.25
CA ASP A 53 5.24 -1.56 24.89
C ASP A 53 4.13 -0.65 25.41
N SER A 54 4.19 -0.35 26.71
CA SER A 54 3.19 0.41 27.46
C SER A 54 3.23 1.92 27.20
N SER A 55 4.22 2.39 26.43
CA SER A 55 4.37 3.79 26.02
C SER A 55 4.01 4.06 24.56
N THR A 56 3.33 3.14 23.88
CA THR A 56 2.99 3.32 22.46
C THR A 56 2.02 4.51 22.30
N LEU A 57 2.43 5.50 21.51
CA LEU A 57 1.60 6.65 21.21
C LEU A 57 0.48 6.23 20.25
N ALA A 58 -0.73 6.71 20.49
CA ALA A 58 -1.83 6.57 19.55
C ALA A 58 -1.48 7.20 18.19
N PRO A 59 -2.27 6.93 17.14
CA PRO A 59 -2.04 7.52 15.82
C PRO A 59 -2.12 9.06 15.79
N ASP A 60 -2.56 9.70 16.89
CA ASP A 60 -2.55 11.14 17.09
C ASP A 60 -1.17 11.70 17.46
N GLY A 61 -0.21 10.86 17.84
CA GLY A 61 1.16 11.24 18.22
C GLY A 61 1.26 12.00 19.54
N VAL A 62 0.21 12.04 20.37
CA VAL A 62 0.19 12.81 21.62
C VAL A 62 -0.31 11.99 22.81
N THR A 63 -1.18 10.99 22.59
CA THR A 63 -1.74 10.18 23.68
C THR A 63 -0.99 8.87 23.83
N VAL A 64 -0.52 8.55 25.03
CA VAL A 64 0.07 7.25 25.35
C VAL A 64 -1.06 6.30 25.72
N VAL A 65 -1.14 5.15 25.05
CA VAL A 65 -2.24 4.19 25.25
C VAL A 65 -1.69 2.93 25.89
N ALA A 66 -2.23 2.59 27.05
CA ALA A 66 -1.87 1.37 27.75
C ALA A 66 -2.21 0.12 26.92
N PRO A 67 -1.47 -0.99 27.05
CA PRO A 67 -1.73 -2.20 26.29
C PRO A 67 -3.15 -2.72 26.54
N GLY A 68 -3.93 -2.93 25.47
CA GLY A 68 -5.32 -3.37 25.55
C GLY A 68 -6.35 -2.27 25.82
N ALA A 69 -5.94 -1.00 25.90
CA ALA A 69 -6.83 0.14 25.96
C ALA A 69 -7.12 0.70 24.55
N SER A 70 -8.33 1.22 24.33
CA SER A 70 -8.68 1.92 23.10
C SER A 70 -8.01 3.31 23.07
N PRO A 71 -7.28 3.70 22.01
CA PRO A 71 -6.74 5.05 21.85
C PRO A 71 -7.87 6.07 21.84
N ALA A 72 -7.72 7.15 22.61
CA ALA A 72 -8.64 8.29 22.59
C ALA A 72 -8.39 9.18 21.36
N ALA A 73 -8.43 8.62 20.15
CA ALA A 73 -8.44 9.42 18.94
C ALA A 73 -9.76 10.21 18.89
N SER A 74 -9.72 11.52 19.14
CA SER A 74 -10.94 12.35 19.08
C SER A 74 -11.50 12.35 17.66
N CYS A 75 -12.52 11.54 17.43
CA CYS A 75 -13.26 11.58 16.18
C CYS A 75 -14.01 12.91 16.05
N PRO A 76 -14.25 13.40 14.81
CA PRO A 76 -15.13 14.53 14.57
C PRO A 76 -16.48 14.37 15.28
N ALA A 77 -17.09 15.49 15.70
CA ALA A 77 -18.38 15.46 16.41
C ALA A 77 -19.44 14.70 15.58
N GLY A 78 -20.01 13.65 16.17
CA GLY A 78 -20.98 12.77 15.50
C GLY A 78 -20.40 11.45 14.97
N GLN A 79 -19.08 11.26 15.04
CA GLN A 79 -18.43 9.98 14.72
C GLN A 79 -18.02 9.23 15.99
N THR A 80 -18.06 7.90 15.92
CA THR A 80 -17.62 7.00 17.00
C THR A 80 -16.35 6.27 16.59
N LEU A 81 -15.47 6.09 17.57
CA LEU A 81 -14.29 5.25 17.46
C LEU A 81 -14.73 3.79 17.39
N GLN A 82 -14.57 3.16 16.24
CA GLN A 82 -14.90 1.76 16.05
C GLN A 82 -13.64 0.98 15.65
N LEU A 83 -13.41 -0.16 16.31
CA LEU A 83 -12.36 -1.09 15.93
C LEU A 83 -12.75 -1.76 14.60
N MET A 84 -11.99 -1.48 13.54
CA MET A 84 -12.24 -1.96 12.19
C MET A 84 -11.04 -2.79 11.73
N GLY A 85 -11.15 -4.11 11.89
CA GLY A 85 -10.01 -5.02 11.74
C GLY A 85 -9.03 -4.82 12.90
N HIS A 86 -7.78 -4.49 12.57
CA HIS A 86 -6.70 -4.25 13.54
C HIS A 86 -6.43 -2.77 13.78
N LYS A 87 -7.35 -1.87 13.38
CA LYS A 87 -7.14 -0.43 13.50
C LYS A 87 -8.39 0.26 13.98
N TRP A 88 -8.19 1.20 14.89
CA TRP A 88 -9.22 2.12 15.33
C TRP A 88 -9.52 3.15 14.24
N LYS A 89 -10.78 3.23 13.81
CA LYS A 89 -11.23 4.18 12.77
C LYS A 89 -12.44 4.96 13.27
N CYS A 90 -12.53 6.22 12.88
CA CYS A 90 -13.71 7.03 13.12
C CYS A 90 -14.79 6.71 12.07
N LYS A 91 -16.03 6.51 12.54
CA LYS A 91 -17.20 6.26 11.69
C LYS A 91 -18.36 7.15 12.09
#